data_AF-A0A4R5ATN8-F1
#
_entry.id   AF-A0A4R5ATN8-F1
#
_cell.length_a   1.000
_cell.length_b   1.000
_cell.length_c   1.000
_cell.angle_alpha   90.00
_cell.angle_beta   90.00
_cell.angle_gamma   90.00
#
_symmetry.space_group_name_H-M   'P 1'
#
loop_
_entity.id
_entity.type
_entity.pdbx_description
1 polymer ?
#
loop_
_entity_poly.entity_id
_entity_poly.type
_entity_poly.pdbx_seq_one_letter_code
_entity_poly.pdbx_strand_id
1 'polypeptide(L)'
;MAGPAEAASAVQIHRVYFDSPGSDRGSNASLNGEWVQLFNTSRTSRQLRGYKLKDRTGFTYTFGSFKLGGRKSVYVHTGKGRNNATHRYWGMTRYVWNNNGDKAYFRYPNGSLADSCSWGSSGSSKYC
;
A
#
# COMPACT_ATOMS: atom_id res chain seq x y z
N MET A 1 -10.68 -19.31 10.50
CA MET A 1 -11.03 -18.12 11.32
C MET A 1 -9.80 -17.21 11.42
N ALA A 2 -9.92 -15.96 11.00
CA ALA A 2 -8.98 -14.86 11.27
C ALA A 2 -9.83 -13.58 11.12
N GLY A 3 -10.45 -13.10 12.20
CA GLY A 3 -9.93 -12.06 13.10
C GLY A 3 -10.92 -10.89 12.99
N PRO A 4 -11.25 -10.15 14.06
CA PRO A 4 -12.39 -9.26 14.05
C PRO A 4 -12.13 -8.15 13.02
N ALA A 5 -13.11 -7.88 12.17
CA ALA A 5 -13.13 -6.62 11.44
C ALA A 5 -13.46 -5.53 12.47
N GLU A 6 -12.45 -5.06 13.22
CA GLU A 6 -12.51 -3.74 13.86
C GLU A 6 -12.92 -2.74 12.79
N ALA A 7 -14.20 -2.34 12.79
CA ALA A 7 -14.86 -1.39 11.89
C ALA A 7 -14.05 -1.09 10.62
N ALA A 8 -14.11 -1.99 9.64
CA ALA A 8 -13.38 -1.91 8.37
C ALA A 8 -13.31 -0.47 7.89
N SER A 9 -12.10 0.10 7.89
CA SER A 9 -11.90 1.47 7.45
C SER A 9 -12.43 1.63 6.03
N ALA A 10 -12.98 2.80 5.70
CA ALA A 10 -13.56 3.04 4.37
C ALA A 10 -12.58 2.78 3.22
N VAL A 11 -11.28 2.87 3.49
CA VAL A 11 -10.20 2.56 2.54
C VAL A 11 -9.33 1.47 3.15
N GLN A 12 -9.28 0.33 2.48
CA GLN A 12 -8.60 -0.88 2.95
C GLN A 12 -7.45 -1.27 2.01
N ILE A 13 -6.50 -2.03 2.52
CA ILE A 13 -5.47 -2.67 1.71
C ILE A 13 -6.13 -3.83 0.98
N HIS A 14 -6.24 -3.74 -0.34
CA HIS A 14 -6.90 -4.78 -1.14
C HIS A 14 -5.90 -5.80 -1.69
N ARG A 15 -4.71 -5.33 -2.08
CA ARG A 15 -3.69 -6.22 -2.62
C ARG A 15 -2.32 -5.63 -2.40
N VAL A 16 -1.38 -6.48 -2.01
CA VAL A 16 0.03 -6.13 -1.95
C VAL A 16 0.79 -6.98 -2.94
N TYR A 17 1.60 -6.33 -3.75
CA TYR A 17 2.46 -6.96 -4.72
C TYR A 17 3.90 -6.62 -4.33
N PHE A 18 4.63 -7.61 -3.85
CA PHE A 18 5.95 -7.44 -3.23
C PHE A 18 7.07 -8.06 -4.06
N ASP A 19 6.75 -9.00 -4.96
CA ASP A 19 7.73 -9.64 -5.81
C ASP A 19 7.72 -9.00 -7.20
N SER A 20 8.60 -8.04 -7.43
CA SER A 20 8.69 -7.37 -8.72
C SER A 20 9.10 -8.34 -9.85
N PRO A 21 8.34 -8.46 -10.95
CA PRO A 21 8.72 -9.32 -12.07
C PRO A 21 9.90 -8.69 -12.82
N GLY A 22 10.98 -9.44 -13.01
CA GLY A 22 12.13 -9.05 -13.83
C GLY A 22 13.49 -9.39 -13.24
N SER A 23 14.52 -9.39 -14.09
CA SER A 23 15.92 -9.67 -13.75
C SER A 23 16.63 -8.52 -13.02
N ASP A 24 16.10 -7.31 -13.09
CA ASP A 24 16.69 -6.12 -12.49
C ASP A 24 16.37 -6.04 -10.99
N ARG A 25 17.39 -6.11 -10.13
CA ARG A 25 17.26 -6.12 -8.67
C ARG A 25 17.69 -4.79 -8.03
N GLY A 26 17.04 -3.69 -8.40
CA GLY A 26 17.27 -2.38 -7.76
C GLY A 26 17.00 -1.17 -8.64
N SER A 27 16.69 -1.39 -9.91
CA SER A 27 16.27 -0.34 -10.83
C SER A 27 14.90 0.24 -10.40
N ASN A 28 14.64 1.49 -10.77
CA ASN A 28 13.35 2.14 -10.47
C ASN A 28 12.15 1.37 -11.03
N ALA A 29 12.32 0.69 -12.18
CA ALA A 29 11.30 -0.18 -12.76
C ALA A 29 10.95 -1.34 -11.81
N SER A 30 11.95 -1.94 -11.16
CA SER A 30 11.76 -3.03 -10.19
C SER A 30 11.12 -2.54 -8.90
N LEU A 31 11.52 -1.37 -8.41
CA LEU A 31 10.87 -0.75 -7.25
C LEU A 31 9.43 -0.32 -7.55
N ASN A 32 9.10 0.00 -8.80
CA ASN A 32 7.72 0.25 -9.21
C ASN A 32 6.92 -1.05 -9.46
N GLY A 33 7.60 -2.19 -9.63
CA GLY A 33 6.94 -3.49 -9.66
C GLY A 33 6.39 -3.88 -8.30
N GLU A 34 6.96 -3.37 -7.21
CA GLU A 34 6.37 -3.40 -5.88
C GLU A 34 5.29 -2.33 -5.68
N TRP A 35 4.10 -2.74 -5.26
CA TRP A 35 3.01 -1.80 -4.98
C TRP A 35 1.98 -2.31 -3.99
N VAL A 36 1.31 -1.37 -3.34
CA VAL A 36 0.14 -1.62 -2.50
C VAL A 36 -1.09 -0.99 -3.13
N GLN A 37 -2.12 -1.79 -3.36
CA GLN A 37 -3.42 -1.34 -3.81
C GLN A 37 -4.31 -1.06 -2.60
N LEU A 38 -4.75 0.19 -2.49
CA LEU A 38 -5.78 0.60 -1.54
C LEU A 38 -7.10 0.74 -2.27
N PHE A 39 -8.17 0.17 -1.72
CA PHE A 39 -9.52 0.23 -2.29
C PHE A 39 -10.46 0.96 -1.34
N ASN A 40 -11.22 1.92 -1.88
CA ASN A 40 -12.28 2.59 -1.15
C ASN A 40 -13.60 1.80 -1.29
N THR A 41 -14.00 1.13 -0.22
CA THR A 41 -15.24 0.34 -0.15
C THR A 41 -16.49 1.22 -0.06
N SER A 42 -16.34 2.47 0.40
CA SER A 42 -17.44 3.43 0.47
C SER A 42 -17.89 3.89 -0.92
N ARG A 43 -19.15 4.32 -1.02
CA ARG A 43 -19.68 4.98 -2.24
C ARG A 43 -19.24 6.44 -2.36
N THR A 44 -18.74 7.02 -1.28
CA THR A 44 -18.27 8.41 -1.22
C THR A 44 -16.75 8.48 -1.36
N SER A 45 -16.29 9.63 -1.83
CA SER A 45 -14.85 9.91 -1.93
C SER A 45 -14.25 10.18 -0.55
N ARG A 46 -13.02 9.69 -0.33
CA ARG A 46 -12.30 9.83 0.93
C ARG A 46 -11.00 10.60 0.71
N GLN A 47 -10.77 11.61 1.55
CA GLN A 47 -9.52 12.36 1.59
C GLN A 47 -8.50 11.55 2.41
N LEU A 48 -7.38 11.22 1.78
CA LEU A 48 -6.29 10.44 2.37
C LEU A 48 -5.15 11.33 2.89
N ARG A 49 -5.32 12.66 2.92
CA ARG A 49 -4.32 13.58 3.46
C ARG A 49 -3.89 13.19 4.88
N GLY A 50 -2.59 12.98 5.06
CA GLY A 50 -1.96 12.60 6.32
C GLY A 50 -2.04 11.12 6.67
N TYR A 51 -2.74 10.30 5.87
CA TYR A 51 -2.72 8.85 6.06
C TYR A 51 -1.32 8.30 5.81
N LYS A 52 -1.01 7.19 6.47
CA LYS A 52 0.32 6.60 6.42
C LYS A 52 0.25 5.15 5.99
N LEU A 53 1.03 4.78 5.00
CA LEU A 53 1.30 3.39 4.65
C LEU A 53 2.70 3.05 5.18
N LYS A 54 2.78 2.04 6.04
CA LYS A 54 4.00 1.70 6.76
C LYS A 54 4.29 0.20 6.64
N ASP A 55 5.54 -0.17 6.50
CA ASP A 55 5.98 -1.57 6.57
C ASP A 55 6.45 -1.95 8.00
N ARG A 56 6.80 -3.22 8.21
CA ARG A 56 7.25 -3.69 9.52
C ARG A 56 8.62 -3.14 9.93
N THR A 57 9.51 -2.88 8.98
CA THR A 57 10.88 -2.39 9.22
C THR A 57 10.97 -0.89 9.53
N GLY A 58 9.98 -0.10 9.10
CA GLY A 58 9.84 1.29 9.56
C GLY A 58 9.66 2.32 8.46
N PHE A 59 9.79 1.95 7.19
CA PHE A 59 9.50 2.82 6.06
C PHE A 59 8.05 3.29 6.17
N THR A 60 7.86 4.61 6.12
CA THR A 60 6.52 5.23 6.13
C THR A 60 6.31 6.13 4.92
N TYR A 61 5.27 5.86 4.15
CA TYR A 61 4.72 6.74 3.11
C TYR A 61 3.63 7.59 3.74
N THR A 62 3.69 8.90 3.56
CA THR A 62 2.62 9.80 4.01
C THR A 62 1.90 10.36 2.79
N PHE A 63 0.59 10.17 2.74
CA PHE A 63 -0.24 10.75 1.70
C PHE A 63 -0.33 12.27 1.86
N GLY A 64 -0.01 13.00 0.79
CA GLY A 64 -0.35 14.42 0.67
C GLY A 64 -1.85 14.64 0.43
N SER A 65 -2.24 15.76 -0.17
CA SER A 65 -3.64 15.96 -0.58
C SER A 65 -4.00 14.96 -1.69
N PHE A 66 -4.80 13.94 -1.36
CA PHE A 66 -5.23 12.91 -2.30
C PHE A 66 -6.63 12.42 -1.98
N LYS A 67 -7.53 12.55 -2.95
CA LYS A 67 -8.91 12.13 -2.82
C LYS A 67 -9.13 10.84 -3.60
N LEU A 68 -9.44 9.76 -2.89
CA LEU A 68 -9.80 8.49 -3.50
C LEU A 68 -11.31 8.46 -3.73
N GLY A 69 -11.74 8.27 -4.98
CA GLY A 69 -13.15 8.13 -5.33
C GLY A 69 -13.81 6.94 -4.61
N GLY A 70 -15.13 7.00 -4.44
CA GLY A 70 -15.88 5.85 -3.92
C GLY A 70 -15.81 4.68 -4.91
N ARG A 71 -15.66 3.44 -4.41
CA ARG A 71 -15.49 2.24 -5.25
C ARG A 71 -14.33 2.34 -6.25
N LYS A 72 -13.27 3.07 -5.89
CA LYS A 72 -12.04 3.21 -6.69
C LYS A 72 -10.83 2.73 -5.91
N SER A 73 -9.78 2.37 -6.66
CA SER A 73 -8.50 1.97 -6.10
C SER A 73 -7.38 2.95 -6.44
N VAL A 74 -6.38 2.99 -5.58
CA VAL A 74 -5.10 3.64 -5.84
C VAL A 74 -3.96 2.65 -5.61
N TYR A 75 -2.95 2.69 -6.47
CA TYR A 75 -1.74 1.89 -6.38
C TYR A 75 -0.62 2.77 -5.84
N VAL A 76 0.01 2.37 -4.74
CA VAL A 76 1.18 3.04 -4.18
C VAL A 76 2.40 2.21 -4.54
N HIS A 77 3.18 2.69 -5.51
CA HIS A 77 4.43 2.08 -5.94
C HIS A 77 5.56 2.48 -5.01
N THR A 78 6.49 1.55 -4.74
CA THR A 78 7.65 1.81 -3.88
C THR A 78 8.64 2.77 -4.54
N GLY A 79 8.88 2.63 -5.85
CA GLY A 79 9.83 3.45 -6.59
C GLY A 79 9.40 4.90 -6.83
N LYS A 80 10.17 5.59 -7.67
CA LYS A 80 9.92 6.96 -8.15
C LYS A 80 9.00 6.95 -9.35
N GLY A 81 8.18 7.98 -9.43
CA GLY A 81 7.31 8.24 -10.56
C GLY A 81 6.42 9.45 -10.29
N ARG A 82 5.53 9.75 -11.23
CA ARG A 82 4.66 10.91 -11.16
C ARG A 82 3.30 10.53 -10.60
N ASN A 83 2.96 11.09 -9.44
CA ASN A 83 1.66 10.92 -8.81
C ASN A 83 0.52 11.36 -9.74
N ASN A 84 -0.52 10.53 -9.84
CA ASN A 84 -1.75 10.82 -10.59
C ASN A 84 -2.98 10.30 -9.81
N ALA A 85 -4.15 10.24 -10.44
CA ALA A 85 -5.41 9.89 -9.79
C ALA A 85 -5.46 8.44 -9.27
N THR A 86 -4.73 7.51 -9.89
CA THR A 86 -4.75 6.08 -9.55
C THR A 86 -3.39 5.54 -9.15
N HIS A 87 -2.30 6.25 -9.44
CA HIS A 87 -0.95 5.84 -9.08
C HIS A 87 -0.29 6.88 -8.19
N ARG A 88 0.28 6.41 -7.09
CA ARG A 88 1.14 7.16 -6.19
C ARG A 88 2.50 6.49 -6.16
N TYR A 89 3.53 7.28 -5.95
CA TYR A 89 4.91 6.84 -5.93
C TYR A 89 5.54 7.30 -4.63
N TRP A 90 6.11 6.36 -3.90
CA TRP A 90 6.79 6.63 -2.64
C TRP A 90 8.12 7.31 -2.87
N GLY A 91 8.78 7.04 -3.99
CA GLY A 91 10.06 7.66 -4.35
C GLY A 91 11.25 7.00 -3.67
N MET A 92 11.08 5.79 -3.14
CA MET A 92 12.19 5.03 -2.55
C MET A 92 13.16 4.59 -3.65
N THR A 93 14.41 4.41 -3.25
CA THR A 93 15.49 3.82 -4.07
C THR A 93 15.88 2.43 -3.59
N ARG A 94 15.11 1.85 -2.67
CA ARG A 94 15.32 0.55 -2.06
C ARG A 94 13.99 -0.17 -1.87
N TYR A 95 14.04 -1.49 -1.87
CA TYR A 95 12.90 -2.36 -1.62
C TYR A 95 12.33 -2.08 -0.24
N VAL A 96 11.00 -2.02 -0.15
CA VAL A 96 10.28 -1.77 1.11
C VAL A 96 9.56 -3.02 1.57
N TRP A 97 9.11 -3.87 0.65
CA TRP A 97 8.30 -5.04 0.96
C TRP A 97 9.15 -6.30 0.92
N ASN A 98 9.19 -7.04 2.03
CA ASN A 98 9.98 -8.26 2.09
C ASN A 98 9.27 -9.47 1.45
N ASN A 99 9.96 -10.14 0.52
CA ASN A 99 9.47 -11.33 -0.17
C ASN A 99 9.36 -12.56 0.75
N ASN A 100 10.14 -12.61 1.83
CA ASN A 100 10.06 -13.70 2.82
C ASN A 100 8.89 -13.53 3.80
N GLY A 101 8.19 -12.40 3.74
CA GLY A 101 7.02 -12.12 4.57
C GLY A 101 7.15 -10.76 5.23
N ASP A 102 6.13 -9.93 5.05
CA ASP A 102 6.05 -8.59 5.62
C ASP A 102 4.63 -8.28 6.09
N LYS A 103 4.45 -7.09 6.66
CA LYS A 103 3.17 -6.54 7.05
C LYS A 103 3.06 -5.07 6.67
N ALA A 104 2.11 -4.78 5.78
CA ALA A 104 1.68 -3.44 5.47
C ALA A 104 0.67 -2.95 6.51
N TYR A 105 0.89 -1.76 7.04
CA TYR A 105 0.03 -1.06 7.98
C TYR A 105 -0.48 0.21 7.32
N PHE A 106 -1.79 0.32 7.15
CA PHE A 106 -2.43 1.56 6.75
C PHE A 106 -2.97 2.24 8.01
N ARG A 107 -2.56 3.48 8.24
CA ARG A 107 -2.87 4.23 9.46
C ARG A 107 -3.50 5.57 9.15
N TYR A 108 -4.41 5.97 10.02
CA TYR A 108 -4.99 7.29 10.02
C TYR A 108 -3.94 8.36 10.39
N PRO A 109 -4.20 9.64 10.08
CA PRO A 109 -3.29 10.75 10.44
C PRO A 109 -3.03 10.86 11.94
N ASN A 110 -4.01 10.49 12.77
CA ASN A 110 -3.91 10.45 14.23
C ASN A 110 -3.07 9.27 14.78
N GLY A 111 -2.57 8.38 13.90
CA GLY A 111 -1.78 7.22 14.27
C GLY A 111 -2.58 5.95 14.55
N SER A 112 -3.92 6.00 14.59
CA SER A 112 -4.72 4.77 14.73
C SER A 112 -4.57 3.86 13.52
N LEU A 113 -4.66 2.55 13.73
CA LEU A 113 -4.66 1.58 12.64
C LEU A 113 -5.97 1.71 11.84
N ALA A 114 -5.86 1.90 10.54
CA ALA A 114 -7.00 1.87 9.62
C ALA A 114 -7.20 0.46 9.07
N ASP A 115 -6.12 -0.16 8.62
CA ASP A 115 -6.13 -1.51 8.07
C ASP A 115 -4.72 -2.11 8.12
N SER A 116 -4.60 -3.44 8.05
CA SER A 116 -3.28 -4.08 7.92
C SER A 116 -3.36 -5.36 7.12
N CYS A 117 -2.33 -5.62 6.33
CA CYS A 117 -2.22 -6.84 5.56
C CYS A 117 -0.83 -7.46 5.74
N SER A 118 -0.80 -8.75 6.09
CA SER A 118 0.43 -9.51 6.24
C SER A 118 0.48 -10.68 5.27
N TRP A 119 1.69 -11.00 4.80
CA TRP A 119 1.96 -12.15 3.95
C TRP A 119 3.18 -12.92 4.43
N GLY A 120 3.26 -14.18 4.01
CA GLY A 120 4.42 -15.05 4.23
C GLY A 120 5.22 -15.23 2.94
N SER A 121 6.14 -16.20 2.93
CA SER A 121 7.12 -16.42 1.86
C SER A 121 6.59 -17.11 0.59
N SER A 122 5.26 -17.11 0.37
CA SER A 122 4.64 -17.88 -0.72
C SER A 122 3.87 -16.96 -1.68
N GLY A 123 4.36 -16.88 -2.91
CA GLY A 123 3.74 -16.15 -4.03
C GLY A 123 4.34 -14.76 -4.27
N SER A 124 3.91 -14.12 -5.36
CA SER A 124 4.39 -12.79 -5.75
C SER A 124 3.49 -11.64 -5.25
N SER A 125 2.29 -11.98 -4.80
CA SER A 125 1.29 -11.00 -4.34
C SER A 125 0.33 -11.63 -3.34
N LYS A 126 -0.22 -10.81 -2.46
CA LYS A 126 -1.21 -11.21 -1.45
C LYS A 126 -2.47 -10.35 -1.58
N TYR A 127 -3.62 -11.01 -1.62
CA TYR A 127 -4.92 -10.37 -1.46
C TYR A 127 -5.27 -10.25 0.02
N CYS A 128 -5.92 -9.12 0.31
CA CYS A 128 -6.53 -8.75 1.55
C CYS A 128 -7.91 -8.11 1.20
#